data_AF-U3U0S2-F1
#
_entry.id   AF-U3U0S2-F1
#
_cell.length_a   1.000
_cell.length_b   1.000
_cell.length_c   1.000
_cell.angle_alpha   90.00
_cell.angle_beta   90.00
_cell.angle_gamma   90.00
#
_symmetry.space_group_name_H-M   'P 1'
#
loop_
_entity.id
_entity.type
_entity.pdbx_description
1 polymer ?
#
loop_
_entity_poly.entity_id
_entity_poly.type
_entity_poly.pdbx_seq_one_letter_code
_entity_poly.pdbx_strand_id
1 'polypeptide(L)'
;MEQAQALWPEQTGSLSARWQHQLEASTLPAQNFEVWHQGMMKLAQLSERLNGLDEQKGKYITVSELKSSVFGMMTRFQQAKPIEEQLRQIHSLPASAPQRQQLIRQLEQHLRSQIYTLWQMKNSIEVTEGEDQ
;
A
#
# COMPACT_ATOMS: atom_id res chain seq x y z
N MET A 1 7.69 -13.06 28.84
CA MET A 1 6.36 -12.56 28.42
C MET A 1 5.21 -13.48 28.85
N GLU A 2 5.43 -14.51 29.67
CA GLU A 2 4.38 -15.47 30.11
C GLU A 2 3.77 -15.19 31.50
N GLN A 3 4.25 -14.19 32.24
CA GLN A 3 3.83 -13.99 33.63
C GLN A 3 2.79 -12.86 33.83
N ALA A 4 2.38 -12.16 32.77
CA ALA A 4 1.39 -11.08 32.86
C ALA A 4 -0.07 -11.54 32.63
N GLN A 5 -0.30 -12.76 32.12
CA GLN A 5 -1.65 -13.26 31.80
C GLN A 5 -2.41 -13.82 33.01
N ALA A 6 -1.73 -14.14 34.11
CA ALA A 6 -2.37 -14.76 35.28
C ALA A 6 -3.02 -13.75 36.26
N LEU A 7 -2.73 -12.44 36.11
CA LEU A 7 -3.12 -11.43 37.12
C LEU A 7 -4.25 -10.49 36.68
N TRP A 8 -4.69 -10.48 35.41
CA TRP A 8 -5.72 -9.54 34.94
C TRP A 8 -6.54 -10.02 33.72
N PRO A 9 -7.37 -11.08 33.85
CA PRO A 9 -8.14 -11.63 32.73
C PRO A 9 -9.22 -10.66 32.19
N GLU A 10 -9.89 -9.87 33.05
CA GLU A 10 -11.01 -9.00 32.66
C GLU A 10 -10.58 -7.73 31.88
N GLN A 11 -9.38 -7.22 32.14
CA GLN A 11 -8.90 -5.97 31.54
C GLN A 11 -8.18 -6.20 30.19
N THR A 12 -7.60 -7.39 30.00
CA THR A 12 -6.90 -7.76 28.76
C THR A 12 -7.88 -8.05 27.61
N GLY A 13 -9.02 -8.69 27.89
CA GLY A 13 -10.06 -8.98 26.90
C GLY A 13 -10.83 -7.73 26.43
N SER A 14 -11.11 -6.78 27.33
CA SER A 14 -11.82 -5.54 26.96
C SER A 14 -10.94 -4.55 26.20
N LEU A 15 -9.63 -4.51 26.49
CA LEU A 15 -8.67 -3.67 25.77
C LEU A 15 -8.40 -4.18 24.34
N SER A 16 -8.22 -5.49 24.17
CA SER A 16 -8.05 -6.09 22.84
C SER A 16 -9.29 -5.92 21.97
N ALA A 17 -10.49 -6.07 22.55
CA ALA A 17 -11.75 -5.83 21.86
C ALA A 17 -11.92 -4.36 21.45
N ARG A 18 -11.58 -3.40 22.31
CA ARG A 18 -11.61 -1.97 21.96
C ARG A 18 -10.60 -1.61 20.89
N TRP A 19 -9.39 -2.15 20.97
CA TRP A 19 -8.36 -1.97 19.95
C TRP A 19 -8.79 -2.55 18.59
N GLN A 20 -9.37 -3.76 18.60
CA GLN A 20 -9.91 -4.38 17.40
C GLN A 20 -11.06 -3.56 16.80
N HIS A 21 -11.99 -3.08 17.62
CA HIS A 21 -13.08 -2.21 17.18
C HIS A 21 -12.57 -0.89 16.60
N GLN A 22 -11.52 -0.31 17.20
CA GLN A 22 -10.88 0.90 16.68
C GLN A 22 -10.17 0.65 15.33
N LEU A 23 -9.54 -0.51 15.18
CA LEU A 23 -8.95 -0.94 13.91
C LEU A 23 -10.03 -1.15 12.85
N GLU A 24 -11.09 -1.88 13.16
CA GLU A 24 -12.25 -2.11 12.27
C GLU A 24 -12.87 -0.79 11.81
N ALA A 25 -13.07 0.18 12.72
CA ALA A 25 -13.54 1.52 12.40
C ALA A 25 -12.56 2.35 11.54
N SER A 26 -11.28 1.99 11.55
CA SER A 26 -10.21 2.64 10.76
C SER A 26 -9.87 1.85 9.48
N THR A 27 -10.52 0.72 9.21
CA THR A 27 -10.25 -0.06 8.00
C THR A 27 -10.71 0.69 6.76
N LEU A 28 -9.86 0.69 5.73
CA LEU A 28 -10.23 1.16 4.41
C LEU A 28 -11.38 0.29 3.88
N PRO A 29 -12.49 0.87 3.37
CA PRO A 29 -13.55 0.11 2.74
C PRO A 29 -12.99 -0.79 1.65
N ALA A 30 -13.54 -2.00 1.48
CA ALA A 30 -13.06 -2.91 0.44
C ALA A 30 -13.12 -2.30 -0.97
N GLN A 31 -14.03 -1.33 -1.21
CA GLN A 31 -14.07 -0.54 -2.44
C GLN A 31 -12.77 0.25 -2.73
N ASN A 32 -12.01 0.65 -1.71
CA ASN A 32 -10.78 1.42 -1.89
C ASN A 32 -9.62 0.56 -2.41
N PHE A 33 -9.67 -0.76 -2.22
CA PHE A 33 -8.66 -1.70 -2.74
C PHE A 33 -8.64 -1.77 -4.27
N GLU A 34 -9.75 -1.42 -4.93
CA GLU A 34 -9.88 -1.47 -6.38
C GLU A 34 -9.47 -0.16 -7.08
N VAL A 35 -9.40 0.96 -6.35
CA VAL A 35 -9.19 2.30 -6.96
C VAL A 35 -7.82 2.40 -7.64
N TRP A 36 -6.75 1.92 -6.98
CA TRP A 36 -5.41 1.90 -7.55
C TRP A 36 -5.35 1.00 -8.79
N HIS A 37 -5.88 -0.20 -8.69
CA HIS A 37 -5.90 -1.16 -9.79
C HIS A 37 -6.63 -0.57 -11.01
N GLN A 38 -7.80 0.02 -10.81
CA GLN A 38 -8.58 0.68 -11.87
C GLN A 38 -7.83 1.87 -12.48
N GLY A 39 -7.14 2.68 -11.66
CA GLY A 39 -6.29 3.76 -12.15
C GLY A 39 -5.17 3.26 -13.07
N MET A 40 -4.47 2.20 -12.66
CA MET A 40 -3.44 1.56 -13.46
C MET A 40 -3.99 0.93 -14.75
N MET A 41 -5.19 0.33 -14.70
CA MET A 41 -5.86 -0.19 -15.89
C MET A 41 -6.21 0.91 -16.89
N LYS A 42 -6.70 2.06 -16.42
CA LYS A 42 -6.96 3.24 -17.28
C LYS A 42 -5.67 3.78 -17.91
N LEU A 43 -4.57 3.80 -17.16
CA LEU A 43 -3.25 4.20 -17.69
C LEU A 43 -2.76 3.23 -18.76
N ALA A 44 -2.89 1.92 -18.54
CA ALA A 44 -2.54 0.91 -19.53
C ALA A 44 -3.35 1.05 -20.82
N GLN A 45 -4.67 1.26 -20.69
CA GLN A 45 -5.56 1.49 -21.84
C GLN A 45 -5.18 2.77 -22.61
N LEU A 46 -4.79 3.83 -21.90
CA LEU A 46 -4.31 5.06 -22.54
C LEU A 46 -3.00 4.80 -23.30
N SER A 47 -2.07 4.05 -22.71
CA SER A 47 -0.82 3.66 -23.37
C SER A 47 -1.09 2.87 -24.66
N GLU A 48 -1.99 1.89 -24.63
CA GLU A 48 -2.36 1.11 -25.82
C GLU A 48 -3.02 1.96 -26.92
N ARG A 49 -3.95 2.85 -26.55
CA ARG A 49 -4.57 3.78 -27.51
C ARG A 49 -3.55 4.69 -28.16
N LEU A 50 -2.59 5.20 -27.39
CA LEU A 50 -1.50 5.97 -27.94
C LEU A 50 -0.66 5.11 -28.88
N ASN A 51 -0.34 3.86 -28.50
CA ASN A 51 0.43 2.92 -29.32
C ASN A 51 -0.18 2.75 -30.71
N GLY A 52 -1.49 2.48 -30.79
CA GLY A 52 -2.21 2.35 -32.06
C GLY A 52 -2.29 3.62 -32.90
N LEU A 53 -2.07 4.82 -32.33
CA LEU A 53 -2.00 6.06 -33.10
C LEU A 53 -0.68 6.23 -33.89
N ASP A 54 0.44 5.62 -33.47
CA ASP A 54 1.68 5.62 -34.30
C ASP A 54 1.47 4.84 -35.57
N GLU A 55 0.79 3.70 -35.47
CA GLU A 55 0.68 2.75 -36.57
C GLU A 55 -0.11 3.33 -37.75
N GLN A 56 -0.86 4.42 -37.54
CA GLN A 56 -1.73 4.99 -38.58
C GLN A 56 -1.23 6.25 -39.29
N LYS A 57 -0.27 7.05 -38.78
CA LYS A 57 0.16 8.28 -39.50
C LYS A 57 1.62 8.69 -39.28
N GLY A 58 2.36 8.77 -40.39
CA GLY A 58 3.65 9.45 -40.46
C GLY A 58 3.57 10.94 -40.12
N LYS A 59 4.60 11.43 -39.42
CA LYS A 59 4.90 12.82 -39.04
C LYS A 59 4.01 13.48 -37.97
N TYR A 60 4.13 13.07 -36.70
CA TYR A 60 4.07 14.03 -35.58
C TYR A 60 4.93 13.56 -34.41
N ILE A 61 5.92 14.36 -34.02
CA ILE A 61 6.84 14.09 -32.90
C ILE A 61 6.19 14.26 -31.51
N THR A 62 4.88 14.44 -31.41
CA THR A 62 4.20 14.74 -30.15
C THR A 62 3.44 13.55 -29.54
N VAL A 63 3.20 12.47 -30.30
CA VAL A 63 2.53 11.25 -29.79
C VAL A 63 3.54 10.30 -29.13
N SER A 64 4.75 10.17 -29.68
CA SER A 64 5.82 9.34 -29.11
C SER A 64 6.32 9.86 -27.75
N GLU A 65 6.33 11.19 -27.56
CA GLU A 65 6.64 11.82 -26.26
C GLU A 65 5.54 11.51 -25.23
N LEU A 66 4.27 11.59 -25.63
CA LEU A 66 3.14 11.27 -24.75
C LEU A 66 3.12 9.78 -24.35
N LYS A 67 3.43 8.87 -25.29
CA LYS A 67 3.63 7.44 -24.98
C LYS A 67 4.73 7.23 -23.95
N SER A 68 5.88 7.86 -24.18
CA SER A 68 7.04 7.75 -23.30
C SER A 68 6.72 8.29 -21.91
N SER A 69 5.95 9.37 -21.83
CA SER A 69 5.47 9.95 -20.59
C SER A 69 4.51 9.00 -19.83
N VAL A 70 3.49 8.44 -20.50
CA VAL A 70 2.56 7.49 -19.89
C VAL A 70 3.26 6.21 -19.44
N PHE A 71 4.14 5.65 -20.27
CA PHE A 71 4.95 4.49 -19.92
C PHE A 71 5.86 4.78 -18.72
N GLY A 72 6.49 5.96 -18.69
CA GLY A 72 7.31 6.42 -17.57
C GLY A 72 6.50 6.55 -16.27
N MET A 73 5.30 7.13 -16.33
CA MET A 73 4.40 7.24 -15.18
C MET A 73 3.98 5.85 -14.67
N MET A 74 3.56 4.94 -15.56
CA MET A 74 3.20 3.57 -15.20
C MET A 74 4.37 2.83 -14.55
N THR A 75 5.57 2.94 -15.13
CA THR A 75 6.78 2.32 -14.60
C THR A 75 7.09 2.84 -13.20
N ARG A 76 7.04 4.17 -12.99
CA ARG A 76 7.28 4.76 -11.66
C ARG A 76 6.23 4.34 -10.64
N PHE A 77 4.95 4.30 -11.01
CA PHE A 77 3.90 3.84 -10.11
C PHE A 77 4.03 2.36 -9.74
N GLN A 78 4.58 1.53 -10.62
CA GLN A 78 4.82 0.11 -10.34
C GLN A 78 6.02 -0.14 -9.41
N GLN A 79 6.97 0.80 -9.31
CA GLN A 79 8.17 0.64 -8.46
C GLN A 79 7.84 0.55 -6.98
N ALA A 80 6.78 1.22 -6.52
CA ALA A 80 6.32 1.20 -5.14
C ALA A 80 4.83 0.88 -5.11
N LYS A 81 4.51 -0.42 -5.12
CA LYS A 81 3.13 -0.88 -5.05
C LYS A 81 2.53 -0.48 -3.68
N PRO A 82 1.42 0.27 -3.66
CA PRO A 82 0.80 0.68 -2.41
C PRO A 82 0.14 -0.50 -1.70
N ILE A 83 -0.06 -0.35 -0.39
CA ILE A 83 -0.62 -1.40 0.46
C ILE A 83 -2.00 -1.85 -0.01
N GLU A 84 -2.82 -0.94 -0.54
CA GLU A 84 -4.15 -1.21 -1.04
C GLU A 84 -4.13 -2.25 -2.17
N GLU A 85 -3.18 -2.12 -3.11
CA GLU A 85 -3.03 -3.08 -4.21
C GLU A 85 -2.42 -4.40 -3.72
N GLN A 86 -1.55 -4.37 -2.72
CA GLN A 86 -1.04 -5.61 -2.11
C GLN A 86 -2.16 -6.38 -1.42
N LEU A 87 -3.04 -5.70 -0.68
CA LEU A 87 -4.21 -6.28 -0.05
C LEU A 87 -5.19 -6.84 -1.07
N ARG A 88 -5.50 -6.10 -2.15
CA ARG A 88 -6.33 -6.58 -3.26
C ARG A 88 -5.80 -7.90 -3.84
N GLN A 89 -4.49 -7.99 -4.08
CA GLN A 89 -3.85 -9.20 -4.61
C GLN A 89 -3.99 -10.38 -3.64
N ILE A 90 -3.77 -10.17 -2.35
CA ILE A 90 -3.98 -11.20 -1.31
C ILE A 90 -5.44 -11.64 -1.25
N HIS A 91 -6.39 -10.70 -1.31
CA HIS A 91 -7.82 -10.97 -1.33
C HIS A 91 -8.24 -11.81 -2.53
N SER A 92 -7.67 -11.55 -3.71
CA SER A 92 -7.96 -12.29 -4.94
C SER A 92 -7.49 -13.75 -4.93
N LEU A 93 -6.58 -14.13 -4.02
CA LEU A 93 -6.09 -15.50 -3.89
C LEU A 93 -7.03 -16.36 -3.02
N PRO A 94 -7.18 -17.66 -3.33
CA PRO A 94 -7.91 -18.60 -2.47
C PRO A 94 -7.30 -18.69 -1.07
N ALA A 95 -8.14 -18.85 -0.04
CA ALA A 95 -7.69 -18.94 1.35
C ALA A 95 -6.71 -20.10 1.61
N SER A 96 -6.85 -21.21 0.88
CA SER A 96 -6.00 -22.39 0.96
C SER A 96 -4.68 -22.25 0.18
N ALA A 97 -4.49 -21.20 -0.60
CA ALA A 97 -3.29 -21.03 -1.41
C ALA A 97 -2.07 -20.72 -0.51
N PRO A 98 -0.98 -21.51 -0.57
CA PRO A 98 0.20 -21.26 0.25
C PRO A 98 0.85 -19.89 -0.04
N GLN A 99 0.74 -19.43 -1.29
CA GLN A 99 1.19 -18.10 -1.71
C GLN A 99 0.47 -16.97 -0.97
N ARG A 100 -0.82 -17.13 -0.65
CA ARG A 100 -1.59 -16.12 0.08
C ARG A 100 -0.98 -15.88 1.46
N GLN A 101 -0.68 -16.97 2.18
CA GLN A 101 -0.10 -16.91 3.51
C GLN A 101 1.31 -16.31 3.49
N GLN A 102 2.09 -16.60 2.45
CA GLN A 102 3.39 -15.97 2.25
C GLN A 102 3.28 -14.46 2.03
N LEU A 103 2.39 -14.02 1.14
CA LEU A 103 2.18 -12.61 0.84
C LEU A 103 1.68 -11.82 2.06
N ILE A 104 0.78 -12.42 2.86
CA ILE A 104 0.34 -11.84 4.14
C ILE A 104 1.53 -11.59 5.06
N ARG A 105 2.37 -12.62 5.31
CA ARG A 105 3.54 -12.46 6.19
C ARG A 105 4.51 -11.39 5.68
N GLN A 106 4.74 -11.33 4.37
CA GLN A 106 5.62 -10.32 3.79
C GLN A 106 5.06 -8.90 3.98
N LEU A 107 3.76 -8.72 3.75
CA LEU A 107 3.09 -7.43 3.94
C LEU A 107 3.11 -6.99 5.40
N GLU A 108 2.86 -7.92 6.34
CA GLU A 108 2.96 -7.64 7.78
C GLU A 108 4.36 -7.18 8.19
N GLN A 109 5.43 -7.82 7.71
CA GLN A 109 6.80 -7.41 8.01
C GLN A 109 7.10 -6.02 7.45
N HIS A 110 6.66 -5.75 6.22
CA HIS A 110 6.84 -4.44 5.61
C HIS A 110 6.11 -3.34 6.41
N LEU A 111 4.86 -3.57 6.78
CA LEU A 111 4.09 -2.64 7.61
C LEU A 111 4.75 -2.38 8.96
N ARG A 112 5.28 -3.42 9.62
CA ARG A 112 6.03 -3.26 10.87
C ARG A 112 7.25 -2.35 10.68
N SER A 113 8.00 -2.50 9.60
CA SER A 113 9.12 -1.61 9.29
C SER A 113 8.66 -0.16 9.05
N GLN A 114 7.53 0.05 8.38
CA GLN A 114 6.97 1.39 8.17
C GLN A 114 6.50 2.03 9.47
N ILE A 115 5.82 1.28 10.34
CA ILE A 115 5.43 1.74 11.68
C ILE A 115 6.67 2.12 12.49
N TYR A 116 7.73 1.33 12.41
CA TYR A 116 9.00 1.65 13.05
C TYR A 116 9.61 2.96 12.50
N THR A 117 9.64 3.16 11.18
CA THR A 117 10.10 4.43 10.57
C THR A 117 9.25 5.62 11.01
N LEU A 118 7.92 5.48 11.05
CA LEU A 118 7.04 6.55 11.55
C LEU A 118 7.31 6.87 13.02
N TRP A 119 7.54 5.84 13.84
CA TRP A 119 7.94 6.01 15.22
C TRP A 119 9.27 6.79 15.32
N GLN A 120 10.27 6.44 14.50
CA GLN A 120 11.53 7.17 14.44
C GLN A 120 11.31 8.64 14.05
N MET A 121 10.57 8.91 12.98
CA MET A 121 10.28 10.27 12.51
C MET A 121 9.61 11.12 13.60
N LYS A 122 8.67 10.55 14.36
CA LYS A 122 8.00 11.24 15.45
C LYS A 122 8.96 11.63 16.58
N ASN A 123 9.88 10.74 16.94
CA ASN A 123 10.80 10.96 18.05
C ASN A 123 12.11 11.68 17.63
N SER A 124 12.41 11.76 16.33
CA SER A 124 13.53 12.55 15.81
C SER A 124 13.30 14.06 15.86
N ILE A 125 12.06 14.51 16.03
CA ILE A 125 11.70 15.93 16.15
C ILE A 125 11.96 16.48 17.57
N GLU A 126 11.96 15.61 18.60
CA GLU A 126 12.15 16.02 20.01
C GLU A 126 13.60 16.38 20.35
N VAL A 127 14.59 16.06 19.50
CA VAL A 127 16.03 16.28 19.79
C VAL A 127 16.53 17.65 19.30
N THR A 128 15.77 18.38 18.47
CA THR A 128 16.22 19.63 17.83
C THR A 128 15.77 20.93 18.52
N GLU A 129 15.06 20.88 19.65
CA GLU A 129 14.61 22.10 20.38
C GLU A 129 15.47 22.42 21.64
N GLY A 130 16.65 21.83 21.79
CA GLY A 130 17.44 21.88 23.03
C GLY A 130 18.85 22.48 22.94
N GLU A 131 19.22 23.23 21.90
CA GLU A 131 20.54 23.91 21.81
C GLU A 131 20.39 25.36 21.37
N ASP A 132 19.82 26.21 22.23
CA ASP A 132 20.10 27.65 22.26
C ASP A 132 19.56 28.25 23.59
N GLN A 133 20.33 28.10 24.68
CA GLN A 133 20.31 28.98 25.86
C GLN A 133 21.70 29.04 26.52
#